data_AF-A0A326GBM3-F1
#
_entry.id   AF-A0A326GBM3-F1
#
_cell.length_a   1.000
_cell.length_b   1.000
_cell.length_c   1.000
_cell.angle_alpha   90.00
_cell.angle_beta   90.00
_cell.angle_gamma   90.00
#
_symmetry.space_group_name_H-M   'P 1'
#
loop_
_entity.id
_entity.type
_entity.pdbx_description
1 polymer ?
#
loop_
_entity_poly.entity_id
_entity_poly.type
_entity_poly.pdbx_seq_one_letter_code
_entity_poly.pdbx_strand_id
1 'polypeptide(L)' 'KWDERPVLFVVRKDDCECCADDITAFLSDKVAKWWLPDAVEFVDDIPHTATGKISKKDLRERFSDYRLEG' A
#
# COMPACT_ATOMS: atom_id res chain seq x y z
N LYS A 1 13.83 11.22 -13.57
CA LYS A 1 12.80 11.63 -12.59
C LYS A 1 11.71 10.57 -12.70
N TRP A 2 11.51 9.75 -11.70
CA TRP A 2 10.51 8.68 -11.75
C TRP A 2 9.17 9.33 -11.42
N ASP A 3 8.24 9.35 -12.39
CA ASP A 3 6.94 10.04 -12.25
C ASP A 3 5.94 9.27 -11.39
N GLU A 4 6.22 7.99 -11.08
CA GLU A 4 5.33 7.16 -10.27
C GLU A 4 5.75 7.20 -8.79
N ARG A 5 4.81 7.58 -7.93
CA ARG A 5 4.96 7.61 -6.47
C ARG A 5 4.30 6.38 -5.86
N PRO A 6 4.94 5.72 -4.87
CA PRO A 6 4.41 4.48 -4.33
C PRO A 6 3.12 4.72 -3.53
N VAL A 7 2.15 3.82 -3.72
CA VAL A 7 0.99 3.64 -2.87
C VAL A 7 1.20 2.35 -2.09
N LEU A 8 0.89 2.36 -0.79
CA LEU A 8 1.02 1.20 0.07
C LEU A 8 -0.37 0.65 0.41
N PHE A 9 -0.68 -0.57 -0.01
CA PHE A 9 -1.90 -1.27 0.38
C PHE A 9 -1.64 -2.16 1.59
N VAL A 10 -2.48 -2.04 2.62
CA VAL A 10 -2.28 -2.66 3.93
C VAL A 10 -3.53 -3.40 4.37
N VAL A 11 -3.38 -4.66 4.73
CA VAL A 11 -4.41 -5.41 5.46
C VAL A 11 -4.04 -5.35 6.93
N ARG A 12 -4.93 -4.81 7.76
CA ARG A 12 -4.71 -4.81 9.21
C ARG A 12 -4.92 -6.22 9.75
N LYS A 13 -4.17 -6.56 10.78
CA LYS A 13 -4.52 -7.71 11.61
C LYS A 13 -5.77 -7.37 12.42
N ASP A 14 -6.48 -8.41 12.83
CA ASP A 14 -7.59 -8.28 13.78
C ASP A 14 -7.12 -7.49 15.02
N ASP A 15 -8.00 -6.61 15.51
CA ASP A 15 -7.79 -5.71 16.66
C ASP A 15 -6.63 -4.71 16.51
N CYS A 16 -6.10 -4.50 15.30
CA CYS A 16 -5.09 -3.48 15.03
C CYS A 16 -5.72 -2.18 14.52
N GLU A 17 -5.45 -1.08 15.23
CA GLU A 17 -6.01 0.25 14.92
C GLU A 17 -5.00 1.23 14.30
N CYS A 18 -3.87 0.75 13.76
CA CYS A 18 -2.86 1.65 13.19
C CYS A 18 -3.39 2.48 12.01
N CYS A 19 -3.07 3.76 11.99
CA CYS A 19 -3.45 4.66 10.91
C CYS A 19 -2.33 4.82 9.87
N ALA A 20 -2.61 5.55 8.79
CA ALA A 20 -1.64 5.82 7.72
C ALA A 20 -0.39 6.57 8.25
N ASP A 21 -0.57 7.49 9.19
CA ASP A 21 0.52 8.26 9.79
C ASP A 21 1.44 7.37 10.62
N ASP A 22 0.89 6.42 11.38
CA ASP A 22 1.67 5.46 12.16
C ASP A 22 2.61 4.65 11.25
N ILE A 23 2.09 4.20 10.11
CA ILE A 23 2.83 3.39 9.13
C ILE A 23 3.91 4.23 8.45
N THR A 24 3.57 5.46 8.04
CA THR A 24 4.52 6.37 7.39
C THR A 24 5.64 6.77 8.34
N ALA A 25 5.31 7.09 9.60
CA ALA A 25 6.27 7.37 10.65
C ALA A 25 7.20 6.18 10.90
N PHE A 26 6.63 4.96 10.98
CA PHE A 26 7.42 3.74 11.14
C PHE A 26 8.37 3.44 9.97
N LEU A 27 8.00 3.81 8.73
CA LEU A 27 8.86 3.63 7.56
C LEU A 27 9.93 4.72 7.43
N SER A 28 9.68 5.92 7.95
CA SER A 28 10.53 7.10 7.78
C SER A 28 11.99 6.91 8.25
N ASP A 29 12.23 6.03 9.22
CA ASP A 29 13.56 5.71 9.74
C ASP A 29 14.17 4.43 9.13
N LYS A 30 13.43 3.69 8.30
CA LYS A 30 13.86 2.39 7.72
C LYS A 30 14.22 2.48 6.25
N VAL A 31 13.61 3.42 5.53
CA VAL A 31 13.78 3.56 4.09
C VAL A 31 14.16 4.98 3.73
N ALA A 32 14.76 5.13 2.55
CA ALA A 32 15.05 6.46 2.03
C ALA A 32 13.73 7.23 1.79
N LYS A 33 13.73 8.55 1.98
CA LYS A 33 12.54 9.40 1.85
C LYS A 33 11.76 9.19 0.55
N TRP A 34 12.45 8.90 -0.55
CA TRP A 34 11.84 8.66 -1.87
C TRP A 34 11.13 7.30 -2.01
N TRP A 35 11.21 6.42 -1.00
CA TRP A 35 10.44 5.18 -0.90
C TRP A 35 9.19 5.35 -0.04
N LEU A 36 9.06 6.46 0.68
CA LEU A 36 7.87 6.69 1.50
C LEU A 36 6.64 6.78 0.59
N PRO A 37 5.56 6.10 0.95
CA PRO A 37 4.34 6.13 0.16
C PRO A 37 3.72 7.53 0.19
N ASP A 38 3.15 7.94 -0.94
CA ASP A 38 2.32 9.15 -1.00
C ASP A 38 0.91 8.89 -0.43
N ALA A 39 0.46 7.62 -0.40
CA ALA A 39 -0.77 7.20 0.25
C ALA A 39 -0.68 5.79 0.85
N VAL A 40 -1.37 5.57 1.96
CA VAL A 40 -1.51 4.27 2.62
C VAL A 40 -2.99 3.90 2.66
N GLU A 41 -3.34 2.86 1.92
CA GLU A 41 -4.72 2.39 1.75
C GLU A 41 -4.95 1.12 2.54
N PHE A 42 -5.99 1.13 3.37
CA PHE A 42 -6.41 -0.05 4.10
C PHE A 42 -7.44 -0.83 3.30
N VAL A 43 -7.16 -2.12 3.10
CA VAL A 43 -7.98 -3.02 2.29
C VAL A 43 -8.29 -4.27 3.09
N ASP A 44 -9.44 -4.90 2.80
CA ASP A 44 -9.84 -6.14 3.48
C ASP A 44 -8.92 -7.32 3.14
N ASP A 45 -8.39 -7.33 1.92
CA ASP A 45 -7.54 -8.40 1.41
C ASP A 45 -6.60 -7.92 0.30
N ILE A 46 -5.51 -8.67 0.13
CA ILE A 46 -4.64 -8.56 -1.04
C ILE A 46 -4.93 -9.77 -1.95
N PRO A 47 -5.24 -9.59 -3.24
CA PRO A 47 -5.51 -10.70 -4.13
C PRO A 47 -4.26 -11.57 -4.31
N HIS A 48 -4.43 -12.89 -4.25
CA HIS A 48 -3.38 -13.87 -4.43
C HIS A 48 -3.67 -14.79 -5.63
N THR A 49 -2.61 -15.28 -6.28
CA THR A 49 -2.69 -16.33 -7.29
C THR A 49 -3.06 -17.67 -6.65
N ALA A 50 -3.39 -18.67 -7.47
CA ALA A 50 -3.63 -20.04 -7.01
C ALA A 50 -2.46 -20.69 -6.23
N THR A 51 -1.26 -20.10 -6.31
CA THR A 51 -0.06 -20.54 -5.56
C THR A 51 0.22 -19.69 -4.32
N GLY A 52 -0.68 -18.78 -3.95
CA GLY A 52 -0.55 -17.92 -2.78
C GLY A 52 0.41 -16.75 -2.94
N LYS A 53 0.84 -16.42 -4.18
CA LYS A 53 1.66 -15.21 -4.43
C LYS A 53 0.74 -14.01 -4.65
N ILE A 54 1.19 -12.81 -4.33
CA ILE A 54 0.43 -11.58 -4.63
C ILE A 54 0.15 -11.50 -6.14
N SER A 55 -1.13 -11.36 -6.50
CA SER A 55 -1.55 -11.18 -7.88
C SER A 55 -1.47 -9.71 -8.28
N LYS A 56 -0.34 -9.30 -8.84
CA LYS A 56 -0.15 -7.92 -9.32
C LYS A 56 -1.15 -7.52 -10.41
N LYS A 57 -1.62 -8.48 -11.20
CA LYS A 57 -2.62 -8.25 -12.25
C LYS A 57 -3.93 -7.81 -11.62
N ASP A 58 -4.45 -8.62 -10.70
CA ASP A 58 -5.76 -8.37 -10.08
C ASP A 58 -5.70 -7.13 -9.17
N LEU A 59 -4.54 -6.87 -8.54
CA LEU A 59 -4.32 -5.65 -7.78
C LEU A 59 -4.37 -4.40 -8.68
N ARG A 60 -3.72 -4.43 -9.85
CA ARG A 60 -3.78 -3.32 -10.81
C ARG A 60 -5.17 -3.13 -11.40
N GLU A 61 -5.92 -4.22 -11.59
CA GLU A 61 -7.30 -4.17 -12.09
C GLU A 61 -8.25 -3.60 -11.03
N ARG A 62 -8.15 -4.06 -9.78
CA ARG A 62 -8.95 -3.57 -8.64
C ARG A 62 -8.71 -2.09 -8.35
N PHE A 63 -7.49 -1.61 -8.56
CA PHE A 63 -7.08 -0.24 -8.29
C PHE A 63 -6.79 0.56 -9.58
N SER A 64 -7.38 0.18 -10.72
CA SER A 64 -7.14 0.85 -12.00
C SER A 64 -7.58 2.31 -12.01
N ASP A 65 -8.64 2.62 -11.25
CA ASP A 65 -9.20 3.95 -11.10
C ASP A 65 -8.74 4.65 -9.83
N TYR A 66 -7.79 4.06 -9.09
CA TYR A 66 -7.27 4.64 -7.86
C TYR A 66 -6.61 5.99 -8.15
N ARG A 67 -6.99 7.00 -7.36
CA ARG A 67 -6.41 8.34 -7.43
C ARG A 67 -5.87 8.68 -6.06
N LEU A 68 -4.64 9.18 -6.04
CA LEU A 68 -4.08 9.82 -4.85
C LEU A 68 -4.99 11.00 -4.48
N GLU A 69 -5.60 10.94 -3.31
CA GLU A 69 -6.20 12.14 -2.72
C GLU A 69 -5.04 13.07 -2.32
N GLY A 70 -5.03 14.27 -2.91
CA GLY A 70 -3.96 15.26 -2.77
C GLY A 70 -4.20 16.26 -1.66
#